data_AF-A0A959US84-F1
#
_entry.id   AF-A0A959US84-F1
#
_cell.length_a   1.000
_cell.length_b   1.000
_cell.length_c   1.000
_cell.angle_alpha   90.00
_cell.angle_beta   90.00
_cell.angle_gamma   90.00
#
_symmetry.space_group_name_H-M   'P 1'
#
loop_
_entity.id
_entity.type
_entity.pdbx_description
1 polymer ?
#
loop_
_entity_poly.entity_id
_entity_poly.type
_entity_poly.pdbx_seq_one_letter_code
_entity_poly.pdbx_strand_id
1 'polypeptide(L)' 'MTRIVHVGDIACGSEQLFLISGPCVIETEDVMLRTAEKLKEVSERLQVPVIYKSSFTKDNRSSVDFYQGPGL' A
#
# COMPACT_ATOMS: atom_id res chain seq x y z
N MET A 1 11.84 25.25 -0.53
CA MET A 1 10.43 25.04 -0.93
C MET A 1 10.17 23.55 -0.99
N THR A 2 9.17 23.06 -0.27
CA THR A 2 8.75 21.65 -0.37
C THR A 2 7.95 21.48 -1.65
N ARG A 3 8.32 20.49 -2.47
CA ARG A 3 7.59 20.18 -3.71
C ARG A 3 6.41 19.27 -3.36
N ILE A 4 5.20 19.70 -3.74
CA ILE A 4 3.99 18.89 -3.58
C ILE A 4 3.76 18.06 -4.84
N VAL A 5 3.46 16.78 -4.66
CA VAL A 5 3.07 15.84 -5.73
C VAL A 5 1.71 15.27 -5.40
N HIS A 6 0.79 15.28 -6.37
CA HIS A 6 -0.55 14.74 -6.18
C HIS A 6 -0.63 13.28 -6.63
N VAL A 7 -1.19 12.42 -5.78
CA VAL A 7 -1.56 11.03 -6.10
C VAL A 7 -3.06 10.90 -5.87
N GLY A 8 -3.85 10.99 -6.95
CA GLY A 8 -5.27 11.25 -6.83
C GLY A 8 -5.52 12.54 -6.04
N ASP A 9 -6.32 12.46 -4.99
CA ASP A 9 -6.65 13.60 -4.12
C ASP A 9 -5.64 13.84 -2.99
N ILE A 10 -4.58 13.03 -2.89
CA ILE A 10 -3.59 13.12 -1.80
C ILE A 10 -2.42 14.03 -2.21
N ALA A 11 -2.20 15.10 -1.45
CA ALA A 11 -1.09 16.05 -1.63
C ALA A 11 0.16 15.59 -0.86
N CYS A 12 1.00 14.77 -1.50
CA CYS A 12 2.24 14.24 -0.93
C CYS A 12 3.30 15.35 -0.79
N GLY A 13 3.83 15.53 0.42
CA GLY A 13 4.77 16.61 0.75
C GLY A 13 4.11 17.87 1.33
N SER A 14 2.80 17.80 1.63
CA SER A 14 2.12 18.79 2.47
C SER A 14 2.30 18.49 3.97
N GLU A 15 1.77 19.35 4.83
CA GLU A 15 1.74 19.15 6.30
C GLU A 15 0.73 18.07 6.74
N GLN A 16 -0.15 17.62 5.83
CA GLN A 16 -1.13 16.57 6.14
C GLN A 16 -0.46 15.19 6.12
N LEU A 17 -0.57 14.45 7.23
CA LEU A 17 -0.15 13.07 7.30
C LEU A 17 -1.00 12.20 6.37
N PHE A 18 -0.34 11.32 5.60
CA PHE A 18 -0.95 10.23 4.86
C PHE A 18 -0.11 8.97 5.01
N LEU A 19 -0.67 7.80 4.68
CA LEU A 19 0.03 6.53 4.75
C LEU A 19 0.10 5.86 3.37
N ILE A 20 1.20 5.16 3.12
CA ILE A 20 1.30 4.16 2.06
C ILE A 20 1.33 2.81 2.77
N SER A 21 0.28 2.01 2.65
CA SER A 21 0.12 0.83 3.49
C SER A 21 -0.58 -0.33 2.78
N GLY A 22 -0.27 -1.54 3.21
CA GLY A 22 -0.83 -2.77 2.69
C GLY A 22 0.12 -3.95 2.89
N PRO A 23 -0.29 -5.16 2.46
CA PRO A 23 0.53 -6.37 2.54
C PRO A 23 1.85 -6.21 1.79
N CYS A 24 2.90 -6.86 2.29
CA CYS A 24 4.24 -6.72 1.75
C CYS A 24 4.33 -7.17 0.29
N VAL A 25 3.65 -8.26 -0.05
CA VAL A 25 3.53 -8.89 -1.37
C VAL A 25 2.06 -9.28 -1.59
N ILE A 26 1.61 -9.38 -2.83
CA ILE A 26 0.28 -9.92 -3.14
C ILE A 26 0.27 -11.41 -2.77
N GLU A 27 -0.77 -11.81 -2.04
CA GLU A 27 -1.01 -13.20 -1.63
C GLU A 27 -2.26 -13.72 -2.35
N THR A 28 -3.37 -13.93 -1.64
CA THR A 28 -4.66 -14.29 -2.24
C THR A 28 -5.57 -13.07 -2.37
N GLU A 29 -6.50 -13.12 -3.32
CA GLU A 29 -7.49 -12.05 -3.56
C GLU A 29 -8.27 -11.69 -2.29
N ASP A 30 -8.73 -12.69 -1.51
CA ASP A 30 -9.45 -12.48 -0.24
C ASP A 30 -8.62 -11.65 0.76
N VAL A 31 -7.34 -12.01 0.96
CA VAL A 31 -6.46 -11.31 1.89
C VAL A 31 -6.24 -9.87 1.42
N MET A 32 -6.07 -9.65 0.11
CA MET A 32 -5.86 -8.31 -0.43
C MET A 32 -7.10 -7.44 -0.27
N LEU A 33 -8.28 -7.93 -0.64
CA LEU A 33 -9.54 -7.18 -0.56
C LEU A 33 -9.90 -6.85 0.89
N ARG A 34 -9.83 -7.83 1.79
CA ARG A 34 -10.11 -7.61 3.23
C ARG A 34 -9.14 -6.62 3.86
N THR A 35 -7.87 -6.64 3.45
CA THR A 35 -6.89 -5.66 3.94
C THR A 35 -7.21 -4.26 3.42
N ALA A 36 -7.56 -4.13 2.13
CA ALA A 36 -7.95 -2.85 1.54
C ALA A 36 -9.21 -2.27 2.21
N GLU A 37 -10.25 -3.09 2.44
CA GLU A 37 -11.47 -2.71 3.16
C GLU A 37 -11.14 -2.22 4.57
N LYS A 38 -10.30 -2.96 5.31
CA LYS A 38 -9.96 -2.56 6.68
C LYS A 38 -9.14 -1.27 6.72
N LEU A 39 -8.21 -1.09 5.78
CA LEU A 39 -7.44 0.14 5.64
C LEU A 39 -8.35 1.33 5.32
N LYS A 40 -9.36 1.14 4.46
CA LYS A 40 -10.35 2.16 4.14
C LYS A 40 -11.18 2.57 5.36
N GLU A 41 -11.71 1.60 6.11
CA GLU A 41 -12.45 1.84 7.35
C GLU A 41 -11.61 2.63 8.38
N VAL A 42 -10.35 2.24 8.57
CA VAL A 42 -9.42 2.92 9.49
C VAL A 42 -9.06 4.32 8.99
N SER A 43 -8.83 4.48 7.68
CA SER A 43 -8.55 5.77 7.04
C SER A 43 -9.68 6.76 7.29
N GLU A 44 -10.93 6.34 7.13
CA GLU A 44 -12.11 7.17 7.36
C GLU A 44 -12.28 7.53 8.83
N ARG A 45 -12.14 6.53 9.72
CA ARG A 45 -12.28 6.74 11.17
C ARG A 45 -11.23 7.69 11.74
N LEU A 46 -10.00 7.64 11.24
CA LEU A 46 -8.88 8.47 11.72
C LEU A 46 -8.68 9.74 10.89
N GLN A 47 -9.41 9.90 9.78
CA GLN A 47 -9.22 10.98 8.81
C GLN A 47 -7.78 11.08 8.27
N VAL A 48 -7.11 9.94 8.13
CA VAL A 48 -5.76 9.84 7.56
C VAL A 48 -5.86 9.20 6.18
N PRO A 49 -5.54 9.92 5.08
CA PRO A 49 -5.57 9.35 3.74
C PRO A 49 -4.60 8.16 3.60
N VAL A 50 -5.01 7.14 2.85
CA VAL A 50 -4.20 5.93 2.61
C VAL A 50 -4.07 5.67 1.12
N ILE A 51 -2.84 5.43 0.67
CA ILE A 51 -2.52 4.82 -0.63
C ILE A 51 -2.27 3.34 -0.37
N TYR A 52 -3.11 2.47 -0.94
CA TYR A 52 -2.90 1.03 -0.84
C TYR A 52 -1.63 0.62 -1.58
N LYS A 53 -0.82 -0.26 -0.98
CA LYS A 53 0.42 -0.76 -1.60
C LYS A 53 0.64 -2.24 -1.31
N SER A 54 0.95 -2.99 -2.37
CA SER A 54 1.54 -4.33 -2.32
C SER A 54 2.51 -4.54 -3.47
N SER A 55 3.49 -5.43 -3.30
CA SER A 55 4.41 -5.81 -4.38
C SER A 55 3.83 -7.00 -5.15
N PHE A 56 3.85 -6.96 -6.48
CA PHE A 56 3.49 -8.13 -7.31
C PHE A 56 4.60 -9.18 -7.37
N THR A 57 5.86 -8.75 -7.27
CA THR A 57 7.06 -9.61 -7.21
C THR A 57 8.02 -9.13 -6.13
N LYS A 58 8.73 -10.07 -5.52
CA LYS A 58 9.89 -9.88 -4.62
C LYS A 58 11.12 -10.51 -5.27
N ASP A 59 11.95 -9.65 -5.85
CA ASP A 59 13.21 -10.00 -6.52
C ASP A 59 14.38 -10.21 -5.53
N ASN A 60 14.20 -9.82 -4.27
CA ASN A 60 15.23 -9.77 -3.25
C ASN A 60 15.05 -10.81 -2.14
N ARG A 61 14.70 -12.05 -2.50
CA ARG A 61 14.54 -13.15 -1.53
C ARG A 61 15.87 -13.81 -1.20
N SER A 62 16.00 -14.28 0.04
CA SER A 62 17.18 -15.00 0.52
C SER A 62 17.30 -16.43 -0.01
N SER A 63 16.22 -16.99 -0.54
CA SER A 63 16.20 -18.26 -1.29
C SER A 63 15.30 -18.13 -2.51
N VAL A 64 15.68 -18.83 -3.59
CA VAL A 64 14.91 -18.93 -4.83
C VAL A 64 13.60 -19.69 -4.63
N ASP A 65 13.54 -20.59 -3.65
CA ASP A 65 12.36 -21.42 -3.37
C ASP A 65 11.24 -20.64 -2.64
N PHE A 66 11.52 -19.41 -2.21
CA PHE A 66 10.56 -18.61 -1.46
C PHE A 66 9.56 -17.93 -2.39
N TYR A 67 8.26 -18.08 -2.09
CA TYR A 67 7.16 -17.50 -2.85
C TYR A 67 7.37 -16.02 -3.20
N GLN A 68 7.59 -15.67 -4.46
CA GLN A 68 7.97 -14.32 -4.85
C GLN A 68 6.79 -13.37 -5.08
N GLY A 69 5.55 -13.84 -5.02
CA GLY A 69 4.37 -13.10 -5.46
C GLY A 69 3.78 -13.68 -6.74
N PRO A 70 2.64 -13.17 -7.22
CA PRO A 70 1.96 -13.67 -8.41
C PRO A 70 2.70 -13.38 -9.73
N GLY A 71 3.64 -12.43 -9.74
CA GLY A 71 4.20 -11.92 -11.00
C GLY A 71 3.29 -10.90 -11.69
N LEU A 72 3.72 -10.45 -12.87
CA LEU A 72 2.92 -9.69 -13.83
C LEU A 72 2.43 -10.60 -14.93
#